data_AF-A0AAU3G999-F1
#
_entry.id   AF-A0AAU3G999-F1
#
_cell.length_a   1.000
_cell.length_b   1.000
_cell.length_c   1.000
_cell.angle_alpha   90.00
_cell.angle_beta   90.00
_cell.angle_gamma   90.00
#
_symmetry.space_group_name_H-M   'P 1'
#
loop_
_entity.id
_entity.type
_entity.pdbx_description
1 polymer ?
#
loop_
_entity_poly.entity_id
_entity_poly.type
_entity_poly.pdbx_seq_one_letter_code
_entity_poly.pdbx_strand_id
1 'polypeptide(L)'
;MVRAVVFDVGETLIDETRIWSRWADRLGVSRFVMLGVLGGMAALDRSHRDAFEVVRPGLDVHAEMEAWRRDEPEGLRENFDAGDLYPDVRPGLTALREAGYELIIAGNQPPQAYDALVAMDLPVDSVHTSAGWGVSKPRPEFFAKVAAVAGREPGEILYVGDRLDNDVLPAREAGMRTALLRRGPWGYLHAERPGARRADVIVDGIPELVTVLADHRF
;
A
#
# COMPACT_ATOMS: atom_id res chain seq x y z
N MET A 1 -23.31 4.47 -4.67
CA MET A 1 -22.93 4.99 -3.33
C MET A 1 -21.97 3.97 -2.74
N VAL A 2 -20.82 4.44 -2.25
CA VAL A 2 -19.80 3.59 -1.62
C VAL A 2 -20.35 2.98 -0.32
N ARG A 3 -20.03 1.71 -0.08
CA ARG A 3 -20.38 0.95 1.13
C ARG A 3 -19.18 0.27 1.78
N ALA A 4 -18.15 -0.05 0.99
CA ALA A 4 -16.90 -0.62 1.48
C ALA A 4 -15.71 0.24 1.06
N VAL A 5 -14.74 0.40 1.95
CA VAL A 5 -13.45 1.06 1.69
C VAL A 5 -12.34 0.04 1.86
N VAL A 6 -11.56 -0.15 0.81
CA VAL A 6 -10.48 -1.13 0.75
C VAL A 6 -9.15 -0.38 0.69
N PHE A 7 -8.26 -0.65 1.64
CA PHE A 7 -6.96 0.01 1.73
C PHE A 7 -5.85 -0.92 1.24
N ASP A 8 -4.96 -0.38 0.41
CA ASP A 8 -3.62 -0.96 0.25
C ASP A 8 -2.79 -0.82 1.55
N VAL A 9 -1.58 -1.39 1.56
CA VAL A 9 -0.73 -1.50 2.74
C VAL A 9 0.45 -0.51 2.70
N GLY A 10 1.42 -0.75 1.80
CA GLY A 10 2.64 0.05 1.72
C GLY A 10 2.34 1.46 1.24
N GLU A 11 2.89 2.47 1.92
CA GLU A 11 2.62 3.88 1.68
C GLU A 11 1.14 4.28 1.69
N THR A 12 0.26 3.40 2.17
CA THR A 12 -1.16 3.68 2.39
C THR A 12 -1.48 3.64 3.87
N LEU A 13 -1.17 2.53 4.54
CA LEU A 13 -1.28 2.38 5.98
C LEU A 13 0.10 2.41 6.66
N ILE A 14 1.10 1.83 6.00
CA ILE A 14 2.46 1.66 6.51
C ILE A 14 3.39 2.69 5.86
N ASP A 15 4.06 3.50 6.68
CA ASP A 15 5.22 4.31 6.29
C ASP A 15 6.43 3.38 6.14
N GLU A 16 6.86 3.15 4.91
CA GLU A 16 7.95 2.22 4.62
C GLU A 16 9.33 2.84 4.86
N THR A 17 9.42 4.08 5.36
CA THR A 17 10.69 4.77 5.64
C THR A 17 11.64 3.91 6.47
N ARG A 18 11.13 3.27 7.53
CA ARG A 18 11.94 2.38 8.39
C ARG A 18 12.39 1.12 7.64
N ILE A 19 11.56 0.55 6.78
CA ILE A 19 11.88 -0.63 5.96
C ILE A 19 13.04 -0.30 5.02
N TRP A 20 12.91 0.77 4.24
CA TRP A 20 13.91 1.17 3.26
C TRP A 20 15.18 1.72 3.90
N SER A 21 15.08 2.31 5.09
CA SER A 21 16.24 2.70 5.90
C SER A 21 17.03 1.49 6.38
N ARG A 22 16.36 0.42 6.84
CA ARG A 22 17.04 -0.83 7.22
C ARG A 22 17.73 -1.49 6.03
N TRP A 23 17.12 -1.45 4.84
CA TRP A 23 17.80 -1.89 3.62
C TRP A 23 19.05 -1.07 3.31
N ALA A 24 18.99 0.26 3.44
CA ALA A 24 20.16 1.11 3.26
C ALA A 24 21.29 0.73 4.22
N ASP A 25 20.95 0.57 5.51
CA ASP A 25 21.88 0.18 6.56
C ASP A 25 22.49 -1.22 6.28
N ARG A 26 21.66 -2.21 5.85
CA ARG A 26 22.11 -3.56 5.47
C ARG A 26 23.04 -3.58 4.27
N LEU A 27 22.80 -2.71 3.28
CA LEU A 27 23.62 -2.62 2.07
C LEU A 27 24.84 -1.70 2.22
N GLY A 28 25.00 -1.04 3.37
CA GLY A 28 26.12 -0.15 3.63
C GLY A 28 26.09 1.16 2.83
N VAL A 29 24.90 1.62 2.44
CA VAL A 29 24.71 2.90 1.74
C VAL A 29 23.93 3.89 2.61
N SER A 30 24.03 5.18 2.29
CA SER A 30 23.25 6.17 3.04
C SER A 30 21.76 6.04 2.75
N ARG A 31 20.92 6.33 3.76
CA ARG A 31 19.46 6.38 3.59
C ARG A 31 19.06 7.39 2.50
N PHE A 32 19.78 8.50 2.37
CA PHE A 32 19.57 9.48 1.30
C PHE A 32 19.72 8.85 -0.10
N VAL A 33 20.72 8.00 -0.30
CA VAL A 33 20.92 7.27 -1.57
C VAL A 33 19.77 6.30 -1.80
N MET A 34 19.43 5.45 -0.82
CA MET A 34 18.40 4.43 -0.99
C MET A 34 17.02 5.07 -1.30
N LEU A 35 16.60 6.04 -0.50
CA LEU A 35 15.32 6.72 -0.67
C LEU A 35 15.27 7.55 -1.96
N GLY A 36 16.38 8.20 -2.33
CA GLY A 36 16.48 8.93 -3.59
C GLY A 36 16.37 8.02 -4.82
N VAL A 37 16.99 6.84 -4.78
CA VAL A 37 16.89 5.84 -5.87
C VAL A 37 15.47 5.29 -5.97
N LEU A 38 14.79 5.00 -4.86
CA LEU A 38 13.39 4.59 -4.86
C LEU A 38 12.47 5.65 -5.48
N GLY A 39 12.66 6.92 -5.13
CA GLY A 39 11.98 8.04 -5.79
C GLY A 39 12.26 8.08 -7.29
N GLY A 40 13.49 7.78 -7.70
CA GLY A 40 13.86 7.61 -9.11
C GLY A 40 13.11 6.45 -9.78
N MET A 41 12.92 5.30 -9.11
CA MET A 41 12.15 4.19 -9.67
C MET A 41 10.69 4.58 -9.89
N ALA A 42 10.10 5.29 -8.92
CA ALA A 42 8.74 5.83 -9.03
C ALA A 42 8.62 6.84 -10.18
N ALA A 43 9.58 7.74 -10.36
CA ALA A 43 9.56 8.75 -11.43
C ALA A 43 9.75 8.14 -12.83
N LEU A 44 10.48 7.03 -12.93
CA LEU A 44 10.86 6.38 -14.19
C LEU A 44 9.99 5.17 -14.57
N ASP A 45 8.88 4.92 -13.84
CA ASP A 45 8.02 3.75 -14.05
C ASP A 45 8.75 2.41 -13.95
N ARG A 46 9.72 2.34 -13.02
CA ARG A 46 10.47 1.13 -12.74
C ARG A 46 9.97 0.47 -11.47
N SER A 47 10.15 -0.84 -11.40
CA SER A 47 9.90 -1.59 -10.17
C SER A 47 10.77 -1.06 -9.04
N HIS A 48 10.26 -0.97 -7.82
CA HIS A 48 11.09 -0.67 -6.64
C HIS A 48 12.25 -1.68 -6.50
N ARG A 49 12.10 -2.91 -7.02
CA ARG A 49 13.14 -3.95 -6.98
C ARG A 49 14.38 -3.55 -7.78
N ASP A 50 14.21 -2.73 -8.81
CA ASP A 50 15.32 -2.24 -9.62
C ASP A 50 16.25 -1.31 -8.80
N ALA A 51 15.76 -0.73 -7.70
CA ALA A 51 16.59 0.07 -6.81
C ALA A 51 17.76 -0.74 -6.24
N PHE A 52 17.58 -2.04 -5.99
CA PHE A 52 18.65 -2.92 -5.52
C PHE A 52 19.77 -3.05 -6.54
N GLU A 53 19.45 -3.20 -7.82
CA GLU A 53 20.46 -3.28 -8.89
C GLU A 53 21.20 -1.95 -9.06
N VAL A 54 20.51 -0.82 -8.89
CA VAL A 54 21.15 0.52 -8.95
C VAL A 54 22.10 0.74 -7.76
N VAL A 55 21.69 0.34 -6.56
CA VAL A 55 22.45 0.54 -5.32
C VAL A 55 23.60 -0.46 -5.19
N ARG A 56 23.37 -1.71 -5.59
CA ARG A 56 24.33 -2.81 -5.50
C ARG A 56 24.15 -3.78 -6.68
N PRO A 57 24.83 -3.53 -7.81
CA PRO A 57 24.72 -4.37 -9.00
C PRO A 57 25.04 -5.84 -8.74
N GLY A 58 24.21 -6.74 -9.27
CA GLY A 58 24.39 -8.19 -9.11
C GLY A 58 24.01 -8.74 -7.73
N LEU A 59 23.33 -7.95 -6.89
CA LEU A 59 22.80 -8.42 -5.61
C LEU A 59 21.71 -9.49 -5.84
N ASP A 60 21.93 -10.68 -5.31
CA ASP A 60 20.85 -11.64 -5.10
C ASP A 60 20.05 -11.22 -3.86
N VAL A 61 18.98 -10.46 -4.08
CA VAL A 61 18.09 -9.95 -3.02
C VAL A 61 17.49 -11.09 -2.21
N HIS A 62 17.17 -12.23 -2.83
CA HIS A 62 16.59 -13.35 -2.12
C HIS A 62 17.61 -13.99 -1.17
N ALA A 63 18.82 -14.28 -1.66
CA ALA A 63 19.90 -14.80 -0.83
C ALA A 63 20.27 -13.83 0.31
N GLU A 64 20.24 -12.52 0.05
CA GLU A 64 20.47 -11.48 1.04
C GLU A 64 19.37 -11.46 2.12
N MET A 65 18.09 -11.59 1.73
CA MET A 65 16.98 -11.71 2.68
C MET A 65 17.11 -12.99 3.54
N GLU A 66 17.48 -14.12 2.96
CA GLU A 66 17.72 -15.35 3.72
C GLU A 66 18.90 -15.20 4.69
N ALA A 67 19.97 -14.53 4.28
CA ALA A 67 21.10 -14.21 5.16
C ALA A 67 20.65 -13.31 6.31
N TRP A 68 19.90 -12.24 6.00
CA TRP A 68 19.42 -11.31 7.00
C TRP A 68 18.49 -11.97 8.03
N ARG A 69 17.65 -12.92 7.61
CA ARG A 69 16.83 -13.73 8.55
C ARG A 69 17.66 -14.61 9.48
N ARG A 70 18.81 -15.12 9.02
CA ARG A 70 19.72 -15.89 9.89
C ARG A 70 20.49 -15.00 10.85
N ASP A 71 20.93 -13.83 10.38
CA ASP A 71 21.71 -12.88 11.17
C ASP A 71 20.87 -12.23 12.27
N GLU A 72 19.61 -11.89 11.98
CA GLU A 72 18.70 -11.17 12.88
C GLU A 72 17.33 -11.87 12.97
N PRO A 73 17.22 -13.09 13.54
CA PRO A 73 16.00 -13.89 13.49
C PRO A 73 14.76 -13.21 14.10
N GLU A 74 14.96 -12.38 15.13
CA GLU A 74 13.91 -11.64 15.83
C GLU A 74 13.71 -10.21 15.31
N GLY A 75 14.57 -9.76 14.38
CA GLY A 75 14.50 -8.42 13.80
C GLY A 75 13.37 -8.27 12.78
N LEU A 76 12.87 -7.03 12.63
CA LEU A 76 11.88 -6.71 11.59
C LEU A 76 12.44 -6.89 10.18
N ARG A 77 13.71 -6.55 9.95
CA ARG A 77 14.39 -6.67 8.64
C ARG A 77 13.60 -5.98 7.52
N GLU A 78 13.07 -6.71 6.55
CA GLU A 78 12.18 -6.21 5.48
C GLU A 78 10.70 -6.07 5.88
N ASN A 79 10.32 -6.53 7.08
CA ASN A 79 8.94 -6.50 7.60
C ASN A 79 8.63 -5.19 8.34
N PHE A 80 7.39 -5.03 8.80
CA PHE A 80 6.90 -3.85 9.51
C PHE A 80 6.09 -4.20 10.77
N ASP A 81 5.89 -3.21 11.64
CA ASP A 81 5.06 -3.32 12.85
C ASP A 81 4.12 -2.12 13.04
N ALA A 82 3.38 -2.09 14.14
CA ALA A 82 2.46 -1.00 14.44
C ALA A 82 3.15 0.38 14.58
N GLY A 83 4.46 0.41 14.81
CA GLY A 83 5.25 1.64 14.85
C GLY A 83 5.53 2.22 13.47
N ASP A 84 5.26 1.47 12.40
CA ASP A 84 5.34 1.94 11.01
C ASP A 84 3.99 2.46 10.50
N LEU A 85 2.93 2.49 11.30
CA LEU A 85 1.65 3.08 10.88
C LEU A 85 1.76 4.60 10.74
N TYR A 86 1.17 5.16 9.69
CA TYR A 86 0.94 6.60 9.63
C TYR A 86 0.06 7.06 10.83
N PRO A 87 0.34 8.22 11.46
CA PRO A 87 -0.35 8.64 12.68
C PRO A 87 -1.87 8.74 12.58
N ASP A 88 -2.39 8.99 11.37
CA ASP A 88 -3.81 9.17 11.11
C ASP A 88 -4.55 7.87 10.77
N VAL A 89 -3.85 6.73 10.68
CA VAL A 89 -4.46 5.45 10.27
C VAL A 89 -5.51 4.98 11.25
N ARG A 90 -5.17 4.87 12.54
CA ARG A 90 -6.13 4.39 13.54
C ARG A 90 -7.32 5.34 13.70
N PRO A 91 -7.12 6.66 13.89
CA PRO A 91 -8.24 7.59 13.98
C PRO A 91 -9.12 7.61 12.72
N GLY A 92 -8.50 7.58 11.54
CA GLY A 92 -9.20 7.62 10.26
C GLY A 92 -10.04 6.36 10.01
N LEU A 93 -9.49 5.18 10.24
CA LEU A 93 -10.23 3.92 10.12
C LEU A 93 -11.38 3.85 11.14
N THR A 94 -11.16 4.28 12.38
CA THR A 94 -12.25 4.36 13.38
C THR A 94 -13.38 5.26 12.90
N ALA A 95 -13.07 6.45 12.38
CA ALA A 95 -14.09 7.38 11.89
C ALA A 95 -14.87 6.82 10.70
N LEU A 96 -14.22 6.11 9.76
CA LEU A 96 -14.91 5.47 8.65
C LEU A 96 -15.82 4.32 9.14
N ARG A 97 -15.36 3.53 10.11
CA ARG A 97 -16.17 2.46 10.71
C ARG A 97 -17.39 3.01 11.43
N GLU A 98 -17.22 4.09 12.21
CA GLU A 98 -18.32 4.79 12.89
C GLU A 98 -19.32 5.41 11.90
N ALA A 99 -18.85 5.82 10.72
CA ALA A 99 -19.70 6.26 9.61
C ALA A 99 -20.43 5.11 8.89
N GLY A 100 -20.22 3.86 9.30
CA GLY A 100 -20.94 2.68 8.81
C GLY A 100 -20.33 2.04 7.55
N TYR A 101 -19.09 2.38 7.19
CA TYR A 101 -18.39 1.71 6.09
C TYR A 101 -17.81 0.37 6.55
N GLU A 102 -17.91 -0.61 5.67
CA GLU A 102 -17.14 -1.86 5.76
C GLU A 102 -15.68 -1.56 5.37
N LEU A 103 -14.72 -1.98 6.19
CA LEU A 103 -13.31 -1.67 6.00
C LEU A 103 -12.49 -2.93 5.78
N ILE A 104 -11.70 -2.96 4.70
CA ILE A 104 -10.91 -4.12 4.31
C ILE A 104 -9.48 -3.68 4.01
N ILE A 105 -8.50 -4.46 4.44
CA ILE A 105 -7.11 -4.32 3.99
C ILE A 105 -6.85 -5.37 2.92
N ALA A 106 -6.39 -4.95 1.74
CA ALA A 106 -6.02 -5.86 0.66
C ALA A 106 -4.88 -5.28 -0.19
N GLY A 107 -3.68 -5.86 -0.09
CA GLY A 107 -2.49 -5.33 -0.77
C GLY A 107 -1.50 -6.38 -1.28
N ASN A 108 -0.55 -5.94 -2.11
CA ASN A 108 0.57 -6.78 -2.54
C ASN A 108 1.56 -6.92 -1.39
N GLN A 109 1.57 -8.07 -0.72
CA GLN A 109 2.38 -8.29 0.48
C GLN A 109 2.89 -9.75 0.55
N PRO A 110 4.08 -9.99 1.11
CA PRO A 110 4.61 -11.33 1.31
C PRO A 110 3.86 -12.07 2.45
N PRO A 111 4.01 -13.40 2.59
CA PRO A 111 3.28 -14.17 3.59
C PRO A 111 3.37 -13.62 5.02
N GLN A 112 4.56 -13.21 5.48
CA GLN A 112 4.79 -12.75 6.84
C GLN A 112 4.09 -11.42 7.21
N ALA A 113 3.68 -10.63 6.21
CA ALA A 113 3.01 -9.36 6.45
C ALA A 113 1.57 -9.55 6.95
N TYR A 114 0.94 -10.69 6.65
CA TYR A 114 -0.42 -10.99 7.10
C TYR A 114 -0.49 -11.02 8.63
N ASP A 115 0.38 -11.81 9.26
CA ASP A 115 0.41 -11.94 10.72
C ASP A 115 0.73 -10.61 11.39
N ALA A 116 1.62 -9.81 10.80
CA ALA A 116 1.94 -8.47 11.28
C ALA A 116 0.71 -7.54 11.25
N LEU A 117 -0.03 -7.49 10.13
CA LEU A 117 -1.25 -6.69 10.00
C LEU A 117 -2.34 -7.12 10.97
N VAL A 118 -2.53 -8.43 11.16
CA VAL A 118 -3.49 -8.97 12.14
C VAL A 118 -3.09 -8.58 13.56
N ALA A 119 -1.80 -8.71 13.91
CA ALA A 119 -1.29 -8.35 15.24
C ALA A 119 -1.42 -6.86 15.57
N MET A 120 -1.57 -5.98 14.56
CA MET A 120 -1.81 -4.55 14.80
C MET A 120 -3.21 -4.25 15.32
N ASP A 121 -4.18 -5.18 15.22
CA ASP A 121 -5.56 -4.99 15.68
C ASP A 121 -6.15 -3.64 15.18
N LEU A 122 -6.07 -3.44 13.85
CA LEU A 122 -6.65 -2.27 13.20
C LEU A 122 -8.19 -2.42 13.15
N PRO A 123 -8.96 -1.31 13.21
CA PRO A 123 -10.43 -1.36 13.25
C PRO A 123 -11.01 -1.65 11.85
N VAL A 124 -10.69 -2.82 11.29
CA VAL A 124 -11.11 -3.29 9.97
C VAL A 124 -11.85 -4.62 10.09
N ASP A 125 -12.69 -4.93 9.11
CA ASP A 125 -13.53 -6.14 9.11
C ASP A 125 -12.78 -7.37 8.58
N SER A 126 -11.80 -7.18 7.69
CA SER A 126 -10.92 -8.27 7.25
C SER A 126 -9.59 -7.79 6.66
N VAL A 127 -8.60 -8.68 6.67
CA VAL A 127 -7.25 -8.46 6.12
C VAL A 127 -6.96 -9.54 5.10
N HIS A 128 -6.43 -9.14 3.93
CA HIS A 128 -6.05 -10.03 2.85
C HIS A 128 -4.73 -9.59 2.21
N THR A 129 -3.96 -10.55 1.73
CA THR A 129 -2.69 -10.28 1.03
C THR A 129 -2.65 -11.01 -0.31
N SER A 130 -1.89 -10.46 -1.25
CA SER A 130 -1.65 -11.13 -2.54
C SER A 130 -1.06 -12.53 -2.37
N ALA A 131 -0.19 -12.72 -1.38
CA ALA A 131 0.38 -14.03 -1.06
C ALA A 131 -0.71 -15.03 -0.61
N GLY A 132 -1.60 -14.62 0.29
CA GLY A 132 -2.71 -15.46 0.74
C GLY A 132 -3.70 -15.80 -0.39
N TRP A 133 -3.87 -14.90 -1.36
CA TRP A 133 -4.77 -15.12 -2.48
C TRP A 133 -4.16 -15.80 -3.70
N GLY A 134 -2.83 -15.88 -3.81
CA GLY A 134 -2.13 -16.39 -5.02
C GLY A 134 -2.22 -15.47 -6.24
N VAL A 135 -2.78 -14.27 -6.08
CA VAL A 135 -2.93 -13.26 -7.13
C VAL A 135 -2.49 -11.91 -6.60
N SER A 136 -1.89 -11.08 -7.45
CA SER A 136 -1.32 -9.79 -7.10
C SER A 136 -1.82 -8.70 -8.05
N LYS A 137 -1.96 -7.49 -7.53
CA LYS A 137 -2.10 -6.28 -8.36
C LYS A 137 -0.93 -6.18 -9.35
N PRO A 138 -1.15 -5.63 -10.56
CA PRO A 138 -2.39 -5.01 -11.06
C PRO A 138 -3.38 -5.98 -11.73
N ARG A 139 -3.27 -7.30 -11.51
CA ARG A 139 -4.11 -8.28 -12.21
C ARG A 139 -5.60 -8.08 -11.88
N PRO A 140 -6.51 -8.09 -12.88
CA PRO A 140 -7.95 -7.94 -12.65
C PRO A 140 -8.53 -8.94 -11.64
N GLU A 141 -7.98 -10.16 -11.58
CA GLU A 141 -8.41 -11.22 -10.67
C GLU A 141 -8.15 -10.85 -9.20
N PHE A 142 -7.20 -9.95 -8.90
CA PHE A 142 -7.02 -9.41 -7.55
C PHE A 142 -8.22 -8.57 -7.15
N PHE A 143 -8.67 -7.66 -8.01
CA PHE A 143 -9.82 -6.79 -7.74
C PHE A 143 -11.15 -7.56 -7.76
N ALA A 144 -11.25 -8.62 -8.57
CA ALA A 144 -12.38 -9.55 -8.48
C ALA A 144 -12.45 -10.23 -7.10
N LYS A 145 -11.30 -10.61 -6.51
CA LYS A 145 -11.28 -11.14 -5.14
C LYS A 145 -11.65 -10.09 -4.10
N VAL A 146 -11.19 -8.84 -4.25
CA VAL A 146 -11.61 -7.71 -3.41
C VAL A 146 -13.14 -7.58 -3.41
N ALA A 147 -13.78 -7.59 -4.58
CA ALA A 147 -15.24 -7.51 -4.68
C ALA A 147 -15.94 -8.72 -4.04
N ALA A 148 -15.39 -9.92 -4.24
CA ALA A 148 -15.93 -11.15 -3.65
C ALA A 148 -15.88 -11.15 -2.12
N VAL A 149 -14.78 -10.71 -1.50
CA VAL A 149 -14.67 -10.68 -0.03
C VAL A 149 -15.48 -9.56 0.60
N ALA A 150 -15.63 -8.42 -0.08
CA ALA A 150 -16.53 -7.36 0.35
C ALA A 150 -18.01 -7.76 0.21
N GLY A 151 -18.32 -8.75 -0.65
CA GLY A 151 -19.70 -9.11 -0.97
C GLY A 151 -20.48 -7.95 -1.59
N ARG A 152 -19.80 -7.09 -2.36
CA ARG A 152 -20.36 -5.87 -2.98
C ARG A 152 -20.14 -5.85 -4.49
N GLU A 153 -20.98 -5.09 -5.18
CA GLU A 153 -20.70 -4.72 -6.56
C GLU A 153 -19.49 -3.78 -6.63
N PRO A 154 -18.63 -3.85 -7.67
CA PRO A 154 -17.43 -3.02 -7.76
C PRO A 154 -17.70 -1.52 -7.54
N GLY A 155 -18.79 -0.98 -8.09
CA GLY A 155 -19.14 0.43 -7.94
C GLY A 155 -19.56 0.87 -6.53
N GLU A 156 -19.74 -0.07 -5.60
CA GLU A 156 -19.97 0.19 -4.17
C GLU A 156 -18.67 0.16 -3.35
N ILE A 157 -17.53 -0.13 -3.97
CA ILE A 157 -16.22 -0.26 -3.32
C ILE A 157 -15.36 0.94 -3.69
N LEU A 158 -14.76 1.57 -2.68
CA LEU A 158 -13.69 2.54 -2.85
C LEU A 158 -12.34 1.87 -2.56
N TYR A 159 -11.51 1.70 -3.58
CA TYR A 159 -10.13 1.23 -3.41
C TYR A 159 -9.19 2.43 -3.20
N VAL A 160 -8.43 2.40 -2.11
CA VAL A 160 -7.52 3.46 -1.66
C VAL A 160 -6.09 2.95 -1.75
N GLY A 161 -5.24 3.64 -2.50
CA GLY A 161 -3.82 3.32 -2.63
C GLY A 161 -2.98 4.53 -3.06
N ASP A 162 -1.66 4.42 -2.99
CA ASP A 162 -0.73 5.48 -3.37
C ASP A 162 -0.22 5.32 -4.82
N ARG A 163 -0.40 4.15 -5.43
CA ARG A 163 0.12 3.89 -6.78
C ARG A 163 -0.94 3.97 -7.87
N LEU A 164 -0.77 4.94 -8.76
CA LEU A 164 -1.64 5.06 -9.95
C LEU A 164 -1.65 3.79 -10.84
N ASP A 165 -0.48 3.21 -11.11
CA ASP A 165 -0.28 2.08 -12.01
C ASP A 165 -0.73 0.74 -11.42
N ASN A 166 -0.62 0.58 -10.10
CA ASN A 166 -0.84 -0.69 -9.42
C ASN A 166 -2.18 -0.76 -8.70
N ASP A 167 -2.67 0.37 -8.19
CA ASP A 167 -3.86 0.42 -7.32
C ASP A 167 -5.02 1.11 -8.03
N VAL A 168 -4.84 2.37 -8.43
CA VAL A 168 -5.94 3.23 -8.86
C VAL A 168 -6.46 2.86 -10.25
N LEU A 169 -5.61 2.85 -11.28
CA LEU A 169 -6.09 2.55 -12.64
C LEU A 169 -6.66 1.14 -12.76
N PRO A 170 -6.01 0.09 -12.21
CA PRO A 170 -6.55 -1.27 -12.27
C PRO A 170 -7.84 -1.46 -11.46
N ALA A 171 -7.98 -0.85 -10.28
CA ALA A 171 -9.23 -0.89 -9.51
C ALA A 171 -10.37 -0.21 -10.28
N ARG A 172 -10.09 0.93 -10.92
CA ARG A 172 -11.07 1.63 -11.78
C ARG A 172 -11.48 0.78 -12.96
N GLU A 173 -10.53 0.09 -13.61
CA GLU A 173 -10.80 -0.82 -14.73
C GLU A 173 -11.62 -2.04 -14.30
N ALA A 174 -11.53 -2.46 -13.03
CA ALA A 174 -12.40 -3.44 -12.41
C ALA A 174 -13.79 -2.89 -12.02
N GLY A 175 -14.07 -1.60 -12.28
CA GLY A 175 -15.35 -0.95 -12.01
C GLY A 175 -15.49 -0.35 -10.61
N MET A 176 -14.40 -0.28 -9.83
CA MET A 176 -14.40 0.31 -8.48
C MET A 176 -14.32 1.83 -8.50
N ARG A 177 -14.78 2.46 -7.42
CA ARG A 177 -14.38 3.83 -7.08
C ARG A 177 -12.95 3.82 -6.56
N THR A 178 -12.25 4.94 -6.74
CA THR A 178 -10.82 5.01 -6.46
C THR A 178 -10.41 6.30 -5.78
N ALA A 179 -9.56 6.19 -4.76
CA ALA A 179 -8.89 7.31 -4.13
C ALA A 179 -7.37 7.13 -4.28
N LEU A 180 -6.72 8.13 -4.88
CA LEU A 180 -5.26 8.23 -4.89
C LEU A 180 -4.82 8.98 -3.62
N LEU A 181 -4.04 8.31 -2.79
CA LEU A 181 -3.49 8.87 -1.56
C LEU A 181 -2.09 9.43 -1.84
N ARG A 182 -1.86 10.73 -1.56
CA ARG A 182 -0.55 11.37 -1.74
C ARG A 182 0.38 11.05 -0.58
N ARG A 183 0.88 9.81 -0.56
CA ARG A 183 1.83 9.29 0.43
C ARG A 183 2.99 8.59 -0.24
N GLY A 184 4.13 8.58 0.45
CA GLY A 184 5.37 8.04 -0.09
C GLY A 184 5.82 8.70 -1.40
N PRO A 185 6.94 8.27 -1.97
CA PRO A 185 7.42 8.82 -3.24
C PRO A 185 6.45 8.55 -4.40
N TRP A 186 5.79 7.38 -4.43
CA TRP A 186 4.84 7.03 -5.49
C TRP A 186 3.60 7.92 -5.47
N GLY A 187 2.92 8.09 -4.33
CA GLY A 187 1.72 8.92 -4.25
C GLY A 187 1.95 10.37 -4.69
N TYR A 188 3.04 10.99 -4.26
CA TYR A 188 3.38 12.35 -4.70
C TYR A 188 3.73 12.41 -6.19
N LEU A 189 4.60 11.53 -6.69
CA LEU A 189 5.04 11.57 -8.09
C LEU A 189 3.93 11.13 -9.06
N HIS A 190 3.06 10.21 -8.64
CA HIS A 190 1.97 9.70 -9.47
C HIS A 190 0.79 10.68 -9.52
N ALA A 191 0.55 11.46 -8.46
CA ALA A 191 -0.48 12.51 -8.47
C ALA A 191 -0.21 13.60 -9.51
N GLU A 192 1.05 13.86 -9.85
CA GLU A 192 1.44 14.83 -10.89
C GLU A 192 1.23 14.31 -12.33
N ARG A 193 0.92 13.02 -12.49
CA ARG A 193 0.75 12.41 -13.82
C ARG A 193 -0.61 12.76 -14.40
N PRO A 194 -0.73 12.92 -15.74
CA PRO A 194 -2.03 13.16 -16.38
C PRO A 194 -3.09 12.10 -16.03
N GLY A 195 -2.68 10.84 -15.84
CA GLY A 195 -3.56 9.73 -15.47
C GLY A 195 -4.19 9.85 -14.08
N ALA A 196 -3.62 10.65 -13.17
CA ALA A 196 -4.18 10.84 -11.82
C ALA A 196 -5.61 11.42 -11.84
N ARG A 197 -5.97 12.17 -12.88
CA ARG A 197 -7.33 12.70 -13.11
C ARG A 197 -8.39 11.60 -13.31
N ARG A 198 -7.97 10.35 -13.51
CA ARG A 198 -8.86 9.18 -13.56
C ARG A 198 -9.23 8.67 -12.17
N ALA A 199 -8.52 9.05 -11.10
CA ALA A 199 -8.98 8.78 -9.74
C ALA A 199 -10.28 9.56 -9.48
N ASP A 200 -11.20 8.99 -8.70
CA ASP A 200 -12.43 9.71 -8.33
C ASP A 200 -12.14 10.80 -7.29
N VAL A 201 -11.12 10.59 -6.44
CA VAL A 201 -10.55 11.63 -5.58
C VAL A 201 -9.04 11.46 -5.41
N ILE A 202 -8.35 12.57 -5.13
CA ILE A 202 -6.96 12.60 -4.69
C ILE A 202 -6.94 13.28 -3.32
N VAL A 203 -6.34 12.64 -2.31
CA VAL A 203 -6.33 13.11 -0.91
C VAL A 203 -4.94 12.99 -0.29
N ASP A 204 -4.65 13.78 0.75
CA ASP A 204 -3.39 13.76 1.50
C ASP A 204 -3.39 12.80 2.70
N GLY A 205 -4.57 12.35 3.11
CA GLY A 205 -4.70 11.50 4.29
C GLY A 205 -6.07 10.88 4.46
N ILE A 206 -6.17 9.97 5.42
CA ILE A 206 -7.44 9.31 5.75
C ILE A 206 -8.47 10.31 6.33
N PRO A 207 -8.10 11.33 7.13
CA PRO A 207 -9.06 12.35 7.59
C PRO A 207 -9.73 13.13 6.44
N GLU A 208 -8.98 13.43 5.37
CA GLU A 208 -9.55 14.06 4.20
C GLU A 208 -10.48 13.09 3.46
N LEU A 209 -10.10 11.81 3.36
CA LEU A 209 -10.96 10.76 2.80
C LEU A 209 -12.31 10.65 3.54
N VAL A 210 -12.28 10.71 4.88
CA VAL A 210 -13.49 10.74 5.73
C VAL A 210 -14.39 11.92 5.34
N THR A 211 -13.80 13.10 5.16
CA THR A 211 -14.53 14.32 4.79
C THR A 211 -15.18 14.18 3.41
N VAL A 212 -14.45 13.68 2.42
CA VAL A 212 -14.94 13.47 1.04
C VAL A 212 -16.09 12.46 1.00
N LEU A 213 -16.00 11.38 1.78
CA LEU A 213 -17.04 10.36 1.86
C LEU A 213 -18.30 10.87 2.58
N ALA A 214 -18.16 11.73 3.59
CA ALA A 214 -19.28 12.37 4.27
C ALA A 214 -20.05 13.32 3.34
N ASP A 215 -19.36 14.00 2.43
CA ASP A 215 -19.96 14.93 1.45
C ASP A 215 -20.65 14.22 0.26
N HIS A 216 -20.77 12.89 0.27
CA HIS A 216 -21.38 12.06 -0.78
C HIS A 216 -20.80 12.27 -2.19
N ARG A 217 -19.50 12.51 -2.31
CA ARG A 217 -18.84 12.79 -3.61
C ARG A 217 -18.63 11.54 -4.52
N PHE A 218 -19.44 10.47 -4.38
CA PHE A 218 -19.29 9.20 -5.14
C PHE A 218 -20.59 8.53 -5.61
#